data_AF-A0A1Q3T1W4-F1
#
_entry.id   AF-A0A1Q3T1W4-F1
#
_cell.length_a   1.000
_cell.length_b   1.000
_cell.length_c   1.000
_cell.angle_alpha   90.00
_cell.angle_beta   90.00
_cell.angle_gamma   90.00
#
_symmetry.space_group_name_H-M   'P 1'
#
loop_
_entity.id
_entity.type
_entity.pdbx_description
1 polymer ?
#
loop_
_entity_poly.entity_id
_entity_poly.type
_entity_poly.pdbx_seq_one_letter_code
_entity_poly.pdbx_strand_id
1 'polypeptide(L)' 'MKHYTKIIPIMTVLFLVGCDNMSHTQQNVLGGAAIGAIGGTAIGAIAGDAGAGALIGAGVGAVGGYLYDRSNYYYDY' A
#
# COMPACT_ATOMS: atom_id res chain seq x y z
N MET A 1 26.00 -7.79 -12.59
CA MET A 1 24.69 -7.80 -13.27
C MET A 1 24.11 -9.24 -13.37
N LYS A 2 23.99 -9.97 -12.24
CA LYS A 2 23.49 -11.37 -12.21
C LYS A 2 22.51 -11.66 -11.05
N HIS A 3 22.27 -10.69 -10.17
CA HIS A 3 21.36 -10.87 -9.02
C HIS A 3 19.88 -10.73 -9.40
N TYR A 4 19.55 -9.93 -10.41
CA TYR A 4 18.16 -9.64 -10.79
C TYR A 4 17.38 -10.85 -11.34
N THR A 5 18.05 -11.79 -12.02
CA THR A 5 17.41 -12.98 -12.60
C THR A 5 16.76 -13.89 -11.55
N LYS A 6 17.26 -13.91 -10.31
CA LYS A 6 16.68 -14.69 -9.20
C LYS A 6 15.60 -13.92 -8.43
N ILE A 7 15.64 -12.58 -8.45
CA ILE A 7 14.73 -11.74 -7.68
C ILE A 7 13.35 -11.65 -8.37
N ILE A 8 13.33 -11.61 -9.70
CA ILE A 8 12.10 -11.57 -10.50
C ILE A 8 11.14 -12.73 -10.18
N PRO A 9 11.54 -14.03 -10.24
CA PRO A 9 10.61 -15.13 -9.96
C PRO A 9 10.13 -15.14 -8.50
N ILE A 10 10.97 -14.73 -7.55
CA ILE A 10 10.61 -14.63 -6.13
C ILE A 10 9.53 -13.57 -5.91
N MET A 11 9.69 -12.40 -6.55
CA MET A 11 8.73 -11.30 -6.48
C MET A 11 7.36 -11.73 -7.01
N THR A 12 7.33 -12.43 -8.16
CA THR A 12 6.08 -12.92 -8.75
C THR A 12 5.37 -13.91 -7.83
N VAL A 13 6.11 -14.85 -7.23
CA VAL A 13 5.54 -15.82 -6.28
C VAL A 13 5.00 -15.12 -5.02
N LEU A 14 5.70 -14.11 -4.49
CA LEU A 14 5.25 -13.31 -3.35
C LEU A 14 3.95 -12.54 -3.66
N PHE A 15 3.83 -11.99 -4.86
CA PHE A 15 2.61 -11.32 -5.31
C PHE A 15 1.44 -12.29 -5.51
N LEU A 16 1.66 -13.49 -6.07
CA LEU A 16 0.60 -14.50 -6.19
C LEU A 16 0.16 -15.04 -4.83
N VAL A 17 1.09 -15.33 -3.92
CA VAL A 17 0.79 -15.76 -2.55
C VAL A 17 0.09 -14.63 -1.78
N GLY A 18 0.49 -13.38 -1.99
CA GLY A 18 -0.18 -12.20 -1.43
C GLY A 18 -1.56 -11.91 -2.04
N CYS A 19 -1.85 -12.40 -3.24
CA CYS A 19 -3.18 -12.27 -3.88
C CYS A 19 -4.19 -13.29 -3.32
N ASP A 20 -3.74 -14.51 -3.01
CA ASP A 20 -4.60 -15.58 -2.46
C ASP A 20 -4.69 -15.53 -0.92
N ASN A 21 -3.65 -15.00 -0.25
CA ASN A 21 -3.52 -15.03 1.21
C ASN A 21 -3.39 -13.62 1.81
N MET A 22 -4.29 -12.71 1.44
CA MET A 22 -4.35 -11.37 2.03
C MET A 22 -5.45 -11.29 3.08
N SER A 23 -5.10 -10.95 4.33
CA SER A 23 -6.10 -10.60 5.34
C SER A 23 -6.83 -9.32 4.92
N HIS A 24 -8.11 -9.18 5.27
CA HIS A 24 -8.92 -7.97 5.05
C HIS A 24 -8.20 -6.71 5.54
N THR A 25 -7.53 -6.80 6.69
CA THR A 25 -6.72 -5.70 7.24
C THR A 25 -5.61 -5.30 6.28
N GLN A 26 -4.92 -6.27 5.72
CA GLN A 26 -3.78 -6.01 4.85
C GLN A 26 -4.25 -5.42 3.51
N GLN A 27 -5.40 -5.87 2.99
CA GLN A 27 -6.04 -5.25 1.81
C GLN A 27 -6.44 -3.80 2.07
N ASN A 28 -7.05 -3.51 3.22
CA ASN A 28 -7.47 -2.16 3.58
C ASN A 28 -6.26 -1.22 3.78
N VAL A 29 -5.22 -1.69 4.47
CA VAL A 29 -3.96 -0.97 4.65
C VAL A 29 -3.29 -0.70 3.31
N LEU A 30 -3.11 -1.73 2.48
CA LEU A 30 -2.43 -1.58 1.20
C LEU A 30 -3.25 -0.74 0.22
N GLY A 31 -4.56 -0.92 0.18
CA GLY A 31 -5.48 -0.13 -0.64
C GLY A 31 -5.47 1.34 -0.21
N GLY A 32 -5.56 1.60 1.09
CA GLY A 32 -5.42 2.94 1.66
C GLY A 32 -4.07 3.56 1.32
N ALA A 33 -2.98 2.81 1.47
CA ALA A 33 -1.64 3.24 1.10
C ALA A 33 -1.50 3.56 -0.40
N ALA A 34 -2.05 2.71 -1.27
CA ALA A 34 -1.99 2.90 -2.71
C ALA A 34 -2.77 4.14 -3.15
N ILE A 35 -4.01 4.29 -2.66
CA ILE A 35 -4.85 5.46 -2.96
C ILE A 35 -4.19 6.73 -2.39
N GLY A 36 -3.69 6.66 -1.16
CA GLY A 36 -2.97 7.75 -0.52
C GLY A 36 -1.69 8.12 -1.27
N ALA A 37 -0.93 7.15 -1.79
CA ALA A 37 0.25 7.40 -2.61
C ALA A 37 -0.10 8.09 -3.93
N ILE A 38 -1.18 7.67 -4.60
CA ILE A 38 -1.63 8.28 -5.85
C ILE A 38 -2.09 9.73 -5.61
N GLY A 39 -2.88 9.98 -4.57
CA GLY A 39 -3.29 11.34 -4.21
C GLY A 39 -2.10 12.19 -3.75
N GLY A 40 -1.23 11.61 -2.94
CA GLY A 40 -0.03 12.25 -2.40
C GLY A 40 0.99 12.60 -3.48
N THR A 41 1.21 11.73 -4.47
CA THR A 41 2.05 12.05 -5.64
C THR A 41 1.46 13.19 -6.45
N ALA A 42 0.15 13.19 -6.69
CA ALA A 42 -0.51 14.26 -7.44
C ALA A 42 -0.33 15.62 -6.77
N ILE A 43 -0.56 15.71 -5.45
CA ILE A 43 -0.37 16.95 -4.69
C ILE A 43 1.12 17.29 -4.55
N GLY A 44 1.96 16.31 -4.23
CA GLY A 44 3.40 16.48 -4.09
C GLY A 44 4.06 16.97 -5.37
N ALA A 45 3.61 16.48 -6.53
CA ALA A 45 4.09 16.92 -7.84
C ALA A 45 3.81 18.41 -8.08
N ILE A 46 2.67 18.91 -7.60
CA ILE A 46 2.32 20.35 -7.67
C ILE A 46 3.14 21.15 -6.65
N ALA A 47 3.39 20.57 -5.47
CA ALA A 47 4.16 21.18 -4.39
C ALA A 47 5.68 21.17 -4.60
N GLY A 48 6.17 20.47 -5.64
CA GLY A 48 7.59 20.42 -6.01
C GLY A 48 8.33 19.13 -5.62
N ASP A 49 7.69 18.21 -4.89
CA ASP A 49 8.24 16.88 -4.59
C ASP A 49 7.14 15.81 -4.61
N ALA A 50 6.99 15.16 -5.76
CA ALA A 50 6.07 14.05 -5.95
C ALA A 50 6.43 12.84 -5.06
N GLY A 51 7.71 12.61 -4.77
CA GLY A 51 8.18 11.47 -3.98
C GLY A 51 7.87 11.63 -2.50
N ALA A 52 8.12 12.82 -1.94
CA ALA A 52 7.74 13.17 -0.58
C ALA A 52 6.21 13.11 -0.43
N GLY A 53 5.47 13.66 -1.40
CA GLY A 53 4.01 13.56 -1.42
C GLY A 53 3.52 12.11 -1.48
N ALA A 54 4.13 11.26 -2.31
CA ALA A 54 3.83 9.83 -2.39
C ALA A 54 4.04 9.13 -1.05
N LEU A 55 5.19 9.37 -0.40
CA LEU A 55 5.56 8.71 0.85
C LEU A 55 4.62 9.12 1.98
N ILE A 56 4.34 10.41 2.10
CA ILE A 56 3.42 10.94 3.12
C ILE A 56 2.02 10.38 2.85
N GLY A 57 1.54 10.48 1.62
CA GLY A 57 0.23 9.97 1.22
C GLY A 57 0.09 8.47 1.44
N ALA A 58 1.11 7.68 1.09
CA ALA A 58 1.15 6.24 1.33
C ALA A 58 1.13 5.92 2.83
N GLY A 59 1.92 6.64 3.63
CA GLY A 59 1.97 6.43 5.08
C GLY A 59 0.64 6.75 5.76
N VAL A 60 0.06 7.91 5.46
CA VAL A 60 -1.25 8.31 6.00
C VAL A 60 -2.36 7.37 5.52
N GLY A 61 -2.33 7.00 4.24
CA GLY A 61 -3.28 6.05 3.65
C GLY A 61 -3.19 4.66 4.27
N ALA A 62 -1.98 4.17 4.55
CA ALA A 62 -1.75 2.89 5.22
C ALA A 62 -2.34 2.88 6.64
N VAL A 63 -2.05 3.93 7.42
CA VAL A 63 -2.59 4.09 8.78
C VAL A 63 -4.11 4.23 8.76
N GLY A 64 -4.65 5.01 7.83
CA GLY A 64 -6.09 5.15 7.64
C GLY A 64 -6.77 3.82 7.31
N GLY A 65 -6.19 3.04 6.40
CA GLY A 65 -6.67 1.69 6.08
C GLY A 65 -6.62 0.73 7.26
N TYR A 66 -5.59 0.82 8.10
CA TYR A 66 -5.48 0.02 9.33
C TYR A 66 -6.58 0.38 10.34
N LEU A 67 -6.78 1.67 10.58
CA LEU A 67 -7.81 2.16 11.51
C LEU A 67 -9.21 1.83 11.01
N TYR A 68 -9.46 1.97 9.71
CA TYR A 68 -10.72 1.61 9.06
C TYR A 68 -11.04 0.13 9.28
N ASP A 69 -10.07 -0.75 9.05
CA ASP A 69 -10.25 -2.19 9.30
C ASP A 69 -10.66 -2.47 10.75
N ARG A 70 -9.97 -1.83 11.71
CA ARG A 70 -10.27 -1.99 13.14
C ARG A 70 -11.64 -1.44 13.53
N SER A 71 -12.10 -0.35 12.90
CA SER A 71 -13.45 0.17 13.15
C SER A 71 -14.53 -0.72 12.57
N ASN A 72 -14.35 -1.27 11.37
CA ASN A 72 -15.33 -2.17 10.77
C ASN A 72 -15.40 -3.49 11.53
N TYR A 73 -14.27 -4.00 12.03
CA TYR A 73 -14.25 -5.15 12.93
C TYR A 73 -15.08 -4.93 14.21
N TYR A 74 -15.24 -3.67 14.65
CA TYR A 74 -16.03 -3.32 15.83
C TYR A 74 -17.53 -3.16 15.54
N TYR A 75 -17.90 -2.84 14.30
CA TYR A 75 -19.28 -2.69 13.85
C TYR A 75 -19.92 -4.02 13.39
N ASP A 76 -19.11 -5.04 13.12
CA ASP A 76 -19.54 -6.39 12.71
C ASP A 76 -19.76 -7.36 13.91
N TYR A 77 -19.81 -6.82 15.15
CA TYR A 77 -20.26 -7.51 16.38
C TYR A 77 -21.58 -6.93 16.87
#